data_AF-A0A4Q3J699-F1
#
_entry.id   AF-A0A4Q3J699-F1
#
_cell.length_a   1.000
_cell.length_b   1.000
_cell.length_c   1.000
_cell.angle_alpha   90.00
_cell.angle_beta   90.00
_cell.angle_gamma   90.00
#
_symmetry.space_group_name_H-M   'P 1'
#
loop_
_entity.id
_entity.type
_entity.pdbx_description
1 polymer ?
#
loop_
_entity_poly.entity_id
_entity_poly.type
_entity_poly.pdbx_seq_one_letter_code
_entity_poly.pdbx_strand_id
1 'polypeptide(L)' 'MRLVKVPLLMTLGLALGACSATIPDYLARPADPNARVPAVGYRSVTAGAASFRPAEPKDWREL' A
#
# COMPACT_ATOMS: atom_id res chain seq x y z
N MET A 1 -37.28 0.85 -31.12
CA MET A 1 -36.19 -0.01 -30.57
C MET A 1 -34.87 0.72 -30.26
N ARG A 2 -34.54 1.87 -30.89
CA ARG A 2 -33.27 2.58 -30.58
C ARG A 2 -33.25 3.26 -29.19
N LEU A 3 -34.41 3.71 -28.68
CA LEU A 3 -34.53 4.39 -27.38
C LEU A 3 -34.21 3.52 -26.15
N VAL A 4 -34.38 2.20 -26.21
CA VAL A 4 -34.04 1.27 -25.12
C VAL A 4 -32.58 0.83 -25.16
N LYS A 5 -31.92 0.95 -26.32
CA LYS A 5 -30.54 0.50 -26.53
C LYS A 5 -29.53 1.45 -25.88
N VAL A 6 -29.80 2.76 -25.93
CA VAL A 6 -28.95 3.79 -25.31
C VAL A 6 -28.90 3.69 -23.77
N PRO A 7 -30.04 3.65 -23.04
CA PRO A 7 -30.01 3.56 -21.58
C PRO A 7 -29.42 2.23 -21.12
N LEU A 8 -29.66 1.13 -21.84
CA LEU A 8 -29.06 -0.18 -21.56
C LEU A 8 -27.53 -0.16 -21.69
N LEU A 9 -27.00 0.48 -22.74
CA LEU A 9 -25.55 0.60 -22.92
C LEU A 9 -24.92 1.52 -21.87
N MET A 10 -25.64 2.55 -21.45
CA MET A 10 -25.18 3.49 -20.42
C MET A 10 -25.10 2.82 -19.04
N THR A 11 -26.12 2.06 -18.64
CA THR A 11 -26.11 1.32 -17.37
C THR A 11 -25.03 0.25 -17.35
N LEU A 12 -24.83 -0.47 -18.46
CA LEU A 12 -23.78 -1.47 -18.58
C LEU A 12 -22.38 -0.83 -18.49
N GLY A 13 -22.18 0.31 -19.14
CA GLY A 13 -20.93 1.07 -19.06
C GLY A 13 -20.61 1.55 -17.65
N LEU A 14 -21.61 2.05 -16.91
CA LEU A 14 -21.46 2.48 -15.53
C LEU A 14 -21.16 1.30 -14.59
N ALA A 15 -21.83 0.16 -14.78
CA ALA A 15 -21.59 -1.04 -13.98
C ALA A 15 -20.17 -1.61 -14.20
N LEU A 16 -19.67 -1.58 -15.44
CA LEU A 16 -18.33 -2.02 -15.79
C LEU A 16 -17.25 -1.02 -15.33
N GLY A 17 -17.53 0.28 -15.40
CA GLY A 17 -16.62 1.35 -14.96
C GLY A 17 -16.59 1.55 -13.45
N ALA A 18 -17.52 0.97 -12.67
CA ALA A 18 -17.55 1.12 -11.21
C ALA A 18 -16.28 0.58 -10.52
N CYS A 19 -15.57 -0.36 -11.15
CA CYS A 19 -14.30 -0.91 -10.64
C CYS A 19 -13.06 -0.18 -11.20
N SER A 20 -13.20 0.78 -12.12
CA SER A 20 -12.06 1.61 -12.51
C SER A 20 -11.83 2.69 -11.44
N ALA A 21 -10.92 2.41 -10.51
CA ALA A 21 -10.48 3.41 -9.55
C ALA A 21 -9.69 4.49 -10.29
N THR A 22 -10.02 5.76 -10.06
CA THR A 22 -9.10 6.85 -10.40
C THR A 22 -7.86 6.66 -9.56
N ILE A 23 -6.69 6.53 -10.21
CA ILE A 23 -5.42 6.43 -9.50
C ILE A 23 -5.03 7.84 -9.08
N PRO A 24 -4.88 8.14 -7.78
CA PRO A 24 -4.33 9.40 -7.32
C PRO A 24 -2.98 9.68 -7.97
N ASP A 25 -2.67 10.92 -8.33
CA ASP A 25 -1.42 11.28 -9.02
C ASP A 25 -0.17 10.76 -8.31
N TYR A 26 -0.16 10.78 -6.96
CA TYR A 26 0.96 10.28 -6.15
C TYR A 26 1.18 8.75 -6.25
N LEU A 27 0.16 7.99 -6.67
CA LEU A 27 0.27 6.55 -6.98
C LEU A 27 0.53 6.29 -8.46
N ALA A 28 0.13 7.21 -9.34
CA ALA A 28 0.33 7.10 -10.78
C ALA A 28 1.80 7.33 -11.19
N ARG A 29 2.56 8.07 -10.38
CA ARG A 29 3.99 8.34 -10.62
C ARG A 29 4.85 7.93 -9.43
N PRO A 30 5.05 6.61 -9.20
CA PRO A 30 5.81 6.13 -8.05
C PRO A 30 7.26 6.63 -8.02
N ALA A 31 7.80 7.01 -9.18
CA ALA A 31 9.16 7.49 -9.36
C ALA A 31 9.27 9.02 -9.47
N ASP A 32 8.20 9.79 -9.21
CA ASP A 32 8.29 11.26 -9.22
C ASP A 32 9.11 11.75 -8.02
N PRO A 33 10.32 12.31 -8.24
CA PRO A 33 11.17 12.77 -7.15
C PRO A 33 10.62 14.03 -6.44
N ASN A 34 9.64 14.72 -7.03
CA ASN A 34 9.02 15.91 -6.46
C ASN A 34 7.80 15.59 -5.59
N ALA A 35 7.35 14.33 -5.57
CA ALA A 35 6.25 13.91 -4.71
C ALA A 35 6.66 14.07 -3.23
N ARG A 36 5.86 14.81 -2.46
CA ARG A 36 6.13 14.98 -1.02
C ARG A 36 5.94 13.64 -0.31
N VAL A 37 6.97 13.21 0.40
CA VAL A 37 6.93 12.04 1.28
C VAL A 37 7.02 12.48 2.75
N PRO A 38 6.42 11.73 3.69
CA PRO A 38 6.68 11.94 5.11
C PRO A 38 8.18 11.89 5.41
N ALA A 39 8.63 12.69 6.38
CA ALA A 39 10.02 12.65 6.83
C ALA A 39 10.38 11.25 7.38
N VAL A 40 11.60 10.79 7.10
CA VAL A 40 12.10 9.53 7.65
C VAL A 40 12.25 9.68 9.16
N GLY A 41 11.47 8.90 9.92
CA GLY A 41 11.61 8.79 11.37
C GLY A 41 12.45 7.58 11.74
N TYR A 42 13.70 7.80 12.16
CA TYR A 42 14.51 6.73 12.74
C TYR A 42 14.09 6.51 14.19
N ARG A 43 13.76 5.26 14.53
CA ARG A 43 13.52 4.85 15.92
C ARG A 43 14.46 3.72 16.28
N SER A 44 14.94 3.73 17.52
CA SER A 44 15.67 2.59 18.05
C SER A 44 14.78 1.34 18.06
N VAL A 45 15.22 0.30 17.38
CA VAL A 45 14.61 -1.05 17.42
C VAL A 45 15.26 -1.92 18.49
N THR A 46 16.14 -1.36 19.31
CA THR A 46 16.98 -2.14 20.20
C THR A 46 16.25 -2.70 21.41
N ALA A 47 14.96 -2.35 21.59
CA ALA A 47 14.17 -2.70 22.77
C ALA A 47 14.87 -2.35 24.10
N GLY A 48 15.73 -1.32 24.11
CA GLY A 48 16.51 -0.95 25.29
C GLY A 48 17.73 -1.84 25.55
N ALA A 49 18.12 -2.71 24.62
CA ALA A 49 19.33 -3.50 24.74
C ALA A 49 20.56 -2.58 24.81
N ALA A 50 21.32 -2.71 25.90
CA ALA A 50 22.57 -1.99 26.12
C ALA A 50 23.72 -2.54 25.25
N SER A 51 23.61 -3.79 24.78
CA SER A 51 24.62 -4.41 23.91
C SER A 51 24.01 -5.45 22.97
N PHE A 52 24.52 -5.52 21.75
CA PHE A 52 24.20 -6.53 20.74
C PHE A 52 25.34 -7.53 20.60
N ARG A 53 25.86 -8.03 21.71
CA ARG A 53 26.86 -9.09 21.66
C ARG A 53 26.16 -10.38 21.24
N PRO A 54 26.73 -11.17 20.31
CA PRO A 54 26.23 -12.50 20.02
C PRO A 54 26.12 -13.28 21.32
N ALA A 55 24.90 -13.67 21.68
CA ALA A 55 24.68 -14.62 22.75
C ALA A 55 24.79 -16.03 22.17
N GLU A 56 25.34 -16.96 22.94
CA GLU A 56 25.28 -18.37 22.57
C GLU A 56 23.80 -18.83 22.50
N PRO A 57 23.48 -19.83 21.66
CA PRO A 57 22.14 -20.40 21.61
C PRO A 57 21.72 -20.89 23.00
N LYS A 58 20.50 -20.57 23.42
CA LYS A 58 19.94 -21.05 24.69
C LYS A 58 19.76 -22.58 24.64
N ASP A 59 20.03 -23.29 25.74
CA ASP A 59 19.77 -24.73 25.82
C ASP A 59 18.26 -24.97 25.62
N TRP A 60 17.91 -25.98 24.82
CA TRP A 60 16.53 -26.37 24.54
C TRP A 60 15.75 -26.79 25.79
N ARG A 61 16.44 -27.18 26.87
CA ARG A 61 15.84 -27.52 28.17
C ARG A 61 15.38 -26.29 28.96
N GLU A 62 15.80 -25.09 28.56
CA GLU A 62 15.48 -23.82 29.23
C GLU A 62 14.42 -23.00 28.48
N LEU A 63 13.79 -23.57 27.44
CA LEU A 63 12.64 -23.00 26.71
C LEU A 63 11.32 -23.56 27.28
#